data_AF-A0A9E2Y9G6-F1
#
_entry.id   AF-A0A9E2Y9G6-F1
#
_cell.length_a   1.000
_cell.length_b   1.000
_cell.length_c   1.000
_cell.angle_alpha   90.00
_cell.angle_beta   90.00
_cell.angle_gamma   90.00
#
_symmetry.space_group_name_H-M   'P 1'
#
loop_
_entity.id
_entity.type
_entity.pdbx_description
1 polymer ?
#
loop_
_entity_poly.entity_id
_entity_poly.type
_entity_poly.pdbx_seq_one_letter_code
_entity_poly.pdbx_strand_id
1 'polypeptide(L)'
;MAFPPIPAFAPEHFASVRSIDVTGYKAFGKGIAQLREEGAIQVFYPWGTTRTEPILGAVGELQFEVAKYRLASEYNVESVLTALPYGLALHVEGDVQDLATAHLPSNAKLVEDWNGRPVVLFESEWSVRLAQEWNPRLRLRPFAAQTGEEVMVS
;
A
#
# COMPACT_ATOMS: atom_id res chain seq x y z
N MET A 1 20.11 9.47 -18.88
CA MET A 1 20.30 9.59 -17.43
C MET A 1 18.95 9.38 -16.77
N ALA A 2 18.66 8.13 -16.37
CA ALA A 2 17.52 7.85 -15.50
C ALA A 2 18.11 7.74 -14.09
N PHE A 3 17.64 8.58 -13.17
CA PHE A 3 17.90 8.34 -11.75
C PHE A 3 17.31 6.98 -11.40
N PRO A 4 18.02 6.12 -10.65
CA PRO A 4 17.42 4.89 -10.17
C PRO A 4 16.14 5.27 -9.40
N PRO A 5 15.03 4.55 -9.60
CA PRO A 5 13.84 4.78 -8.78
C PRO A 5 14.26 4.67 -7.33
N ILE A 6 13.94 5.68 -6.52
CA ILE A 6 14.17 5.67 -5.08
C ILE A 6 13.67 4.32 -4.55
N PRO A 7 14.47 3.55 -3.79
CA PRO A 7 14.01 2.29 -3.26
C PRO A 7 12.75 2.56 -2.43
N ALA A 8 11.64 1.95 -2.83
CA ALA A 8 10.41 2.02 -2.07
C ALA A 8 10.63 1.20 -0.79
N PHE A 9 10.90 1.89 0.31
CA PHE A 9 10.97 1.29 1.64
C PHE A 9 9.62 0.65 1.99
N ALA A 10 9.64 -0.45 2.73
CA ALA A 10 8.40 -1.06 3.19
C ALA A 10 7.63 -0.07 4.09
N PRO A 11 6.32 0.14 3.87
CA PRO A 11 5.53 1.00 4.73
C PRO A 11 5.35 0.35 6.11
N GLU A 12 5.50 1.16 7.16
CA GLU A 12 5.37 0.76 8.57
C GLU A 12 4.11 1.35 9.23
N HIS A 13 3.54 2.40 8.63
CA HIS A 13 2.29 3.01 9.07
C HIS A 13 1.27 3.00 7.94
N PHE A 14 0.00 2.85 8.31
CA PHE A 14 -1.11 2.80 7.36
C PHE A 14 -2.30 3.65 7.80
N ALA A 15 -2.96 4.29 6.85
CA ALA A 15 -4.19 5.05 7.10
C ALA A 15 -5.16 4.90 5.92
N SER A 16 -6.45 4.71 6.19
CA SER A 16 -7.46 4.90 5.15
C SER A 16 -7.67 6.39 4.91
N VAL A 17 -7.89 6.78 3.66
CA VAL A 17 -8.13 8.17 3.29
C VAL A 17 -9.42 8.28 2.47
N ARG A 18 -10.24 9.27 2.80
CA ARG A 18 -11.46 9.58 2.03
C ARG A 18 -11.64 11.08 1.89
N SER A 19 -12.19 11.51 0.76
CA SER A 19 -12.63 12.89 0.61
C SER A 19 -13.93 13.12 1.39
N ILE A 20 -14.09 14.32 1.97
CA ILE A 20 -15.31 14.73 2.65
C ILE A 20 -16.41 15.06 1.63
N ASP A 21 -16.04 15.62 0.47
CA ASP A 21 -16.97 16.04 -0.56
C ASP A 21 -16.95 15.08 -1.76
N VAL A 22 -18.13 14.62 -2.17
CA VAL A 22 -18.34 13.74 -3.32
C VAL A 22 -18.01 14.45 -4.63
N THR A 23 -18.15 15.78 -4.70
CA THR A 23 -17.86 16.57 -5.92
C THR A 23 -16.35 16.60 -6.25
N GLY A 24 -15.50 16.39 -5.25
CA GLY A 24 -14.04 16.41 -5.37
C GLY A 24 -13.40 15.12 -5.85
N TYR A 25 -14.16 14.06 -6.14
CA TYR A 25 -13.61 12.71 -6.40
C TYR A 25 -12.54 12.66 -7.51
N LYS A 26 -12.72 13.43 -8.59
CA LYS A 26 -11.73 13.51 -9.69
C LYS A 26 -10.45 14.23 -9.27
N ALA A 27 -10.56 15.29 -8.47
CA ALA A 27 -9.41 16.01 -7.94
C ALA A 27 -8.68 15.16 -6.89
N PHE A 28 -9.43 14.45 -6.05
CA PHE A 28 -8.92 13.51 -5.07
C PHE A 28 -8.09 12.40 -5.72
N GLY A 29 -8.65 11.72 -6.72
CA GLY A 29 -7.93 10.67 -7.44
C GLY A 29 -6.63 11.16 -8.10
N LYS A 30 -6.64 12.38 -8.64
CA LYS A 30 -5.41 13.01 -9.20
C LYS A 30 -4.37 13.29 -8.12
N GLY A 31 -4.77 13.85 -6.98
CA GLY A 31 -3.85 14.14 -5.89
C GLY A 31 -3.21 12.89 -5.30
N ILE A 32 -3.99 11.83 -5.09
CA ILE A 32 -3.48 10.52 -4.66
C ILE A 32 -2.47 9.95 -5.68
N ALA A 33 -2.79 10.02 -6.97
CA ALA A 33 -1.90 9.54 -8.03
C ALA A 33 -0.56 10.31 -8.05
N GLN A 34 -0.61 11.63 -7.93
CA GLN A 34 0.60 12.46 -7.94
C GLN A 34 1.47 12.25 -6.69
N LEU A 35 0.86 12.17 -5.50
CA LEU A 35 1.58 11.84 -4.26
C LEU A 35 2.32 10.50 -4.37
N ARG A 36 1.70 9.51 -5.04
CA ARG A 36 2.32 8.22 -5.31
C ARG A 36 3.44 8.31 -6.34
N GLU A 37 3.24 9.04 -7.44
CA GLU A 37 4.23 9.19 -8.51
C GLU A 37 5.53 9.82 -8.02
N GLU A 38 5.41 10.80 -7.12
CA GLU A 38 6.54 11.45 -6.46
C GLU A 38 7.21 10.57 -5.38
N GLY A 39 6.63 9.42 -5.05
CA GLY A 39 7.11 8.52 -4.00
C GLY A 39 6.85 9.03 -2.58
N ALA A 40 5.99 10.05 -2.42
CA ALA A 40 5.67 10.61 -1.11
C ALA A 40 4.85 9.65 -0.24
N ILE A 41 4.03 8.81 -0.88
CA ILE A 41 3.19 7.81 -0.22
C ILE A 41 3.00 6.56 -1.08
N GLN A 42 2.85 5.41 -0.46
CA GLN A 42 2.35 4.22 -1.14
C GLN A 42 0.82 4.17 -1.07
N VAL A 43 0.19 3.62 -2.10
CA VAL A 43 -1.27 3.58 -2.21
C VAL A 43 -1.70 2.14 -2.48
N PHE A 44 -2.64 1.69 -1.67
CA PHE A 44 -3.26 0.38 -1.73
C PHE A 44 -4.78 0.51 -1.85
N TYR A 45 -5.42 -0.53 -2.37
CA TYR A 45 -6.88 -0.65 -2.42
C TYR A 45 -7.31 -2.01 -1.91
N PRO A 46 -8.50 -2.16 -1.30
CA PRO A 46 -9.00 -3.48 -0.94
C PRO A 46 -9.05 -4.40 -2.16
N TRP A 47 -8.59 -5.64 -1.98
CA TRP A 47 -8.50 -6.60 -3.08
C TRP A 47 -9.89 -6.97 -3.62
N GLY A 48 -10.02 -7.02 -4.95
CA GLY A 48 -11.25 -7.49 -5.60
C GLY A 48 -12.45 -6.55 -5.46
N THR A 49 -12.26 -5.32 -4.97
CA THR A 49 -13.33 -4.32 -4.87
C THR A 49 -13.15 -3.18 -5.85
N THR A 50 -14.17 -2.35 -6.01
CA THR A 50 -14.00 -1.04 -6.65
C THR A 50 -13.01 -0.20 -5.85
N ARG A 51 -12.08 0.49 -6.54
CA ARG A 51 -11.03 1.34 -5.94
C ARG A 51 -11.57 2.66 -5.37
N THR A 52 -12.46 2.60 -4.39
CA THR A 52 -13.13 3.78 -3.82
C THR A 52 -12.51 4.28 -2.52
N GLU A 53 -11.84 3.40 -1.77
CA GLU A 53 -11.26 3.71 -0.45
C GLU A 53 -9.77 3.39 -0.43
N PRO A 54 -8.90 4.34 -0.83
CA PRO A 54 -7.47 4.14 -0.78
C PRO A 54 -6.98 3.97 0.65
N ILE A 55 -6.00 3.09 0.82
CA ILE A 55 -5.18 2.95 2.01
C ILE A 55 -3.79 3.51 1.67
N LEU A 56 -3.33 4.47 2.46
CA LEU A 56 -2.00 5.05 2.37
C LEU A 56 -1.02 4.24 3.21
N GLY A 57 0.18 4.00 2.68
CA GLY A 57 1.30 3.42 3.41
C GLY A 57 2.49 4.37 3.44
N ALA A 58 3.07 4.54 4.62
CA ALA A 58 4.21 5.43 4.90
C ALA A 58 5.26 4.74 5.76
N VAL A 59 6.51 5.17 5.68
CA VAL A 59 7.56 4.77 6.64
C VAL A 59 7.42 5.59 7.93
N GLY A 60 6.92 6.83 7.85
CA GLY A 60 6.68 7.67 9.02
C GLY A 60 5.38 8.45 8.93
N GLU A 61 4.74 8.68 10.09
CA GLU A 61 3.40 9.29 10.19
C GLU A 61 3.30 10.70 9.59
N LEU A 62 4.39 11.48 9.60
CA LEU A 62 4.42 12.84 9.04
C LEU A 62 4.04 12.86 7.55
N GLN A 63 4.31 11.77 6.81
CA GLN A 63 3.93 11.65 5.40
C GLN A 63 2.41 11.74 5.20
N PHE A 64 1.61 11.29 6.18
CA PHE A 64 0.16 11.43 6.12
C PHE A 64 -0.30 12.87 6.29
N GLU A 65 0.32 13.63 7.21
CA GLU A 65 0.01 15.04 7.39
C GLU A 65 0.39 15.86 6.16
N VAL A 66 1.55 15.57 5.56
CA VAL A 66 1.97 16.17 4.29
C VAL A 66 0.97 15.83 3.17
N ALA A 67 0.55 14.56 3.05
CA ALA A 67 -0.42 14.14 2.05
C ALA A 67 -1.77 14.88 2.22
N LYS A 68 -2.28 14.96 3.45
CA LYS A 68 -3.51 15.70 3.78
C LYS A 68 -3.41 17.17 3.41
N TYR A 69 -2.30 17.82 3.79
CA TYR A 69 -2.06 19.22 3.49
C TYR A 69 -2.04 19.46 1.98
N ARG A 70 -1.32 18.63 1.21
CA ARG A 70 -1.24 18.76 -0.25
C ARG A 70 -2.57 18.52 -0.95
N LEU A 71 -3.36 17.53 -0.50
CA LEU A 71 -4.71 17.33 -1.01
C LEU A 71 -5.58 18.58 -0.83
N ALA A 72 -5.48 19.24 0.32
CA ALA A 72 -6.21 20.48 0.58
C ALA A 72 -5.67 21.66 -0.24
N SER A 73 -4.36 21.87 -0.30
CA SER A 73 -3.75 23.07 -0.89
C SER A 73 -3.62 23.03 -2.42
N GLU A 74 -3.27 21.88 -3.00
CA GLU A 74 -3.03 21.73 -4.45
C GLU A 74 -4.30 21.31 -5.20
N TYR A 75 -5.21 20.58 -4.54
CA TYR A 75 -6.38 19.98 -5.19
C TYR A 75 -7.71 20.49 -4.64
N ASN A 76 -7.69 21.33 -3.60
CA ASN A 76 -8.89 21.81 -2.91
C ASN A 76 -9.77 20.65 -2.41
N VAL A 77 -9.13 19.57 -1.94
CA VAL A 77 -9.77 18.37 -1.41
C VAL A 77 -9.55 18.29 0.10
N GLU A 78 -10.61 18.54 0.86
CA GLU A 78 -10.63 18.17 2.25
C GLU A 78 -10.76 16.65 2.41
N SER A 79 -9.90 16.07 3.24
CA SER A 79 -9.80 14.64 3.44
C SER A 79 -9.73 14.25 4.91
N VAL A 80 -10.30 13.08 5.21
CA VAL A 80 -10.24 12.43 6.51
C VAL A 80 -9.31 11.24 6.40
N LEU A 81 -8.29 11.22 7.25
CA LEU A 81 -7.39 10.09 7.46
C LEU A 81 -7.83 9.34 8.72
N THR A 82 -7.84 8.01 8.65
CA THR A 82 -8.09 7.14 9.80
C THR A 82 -6.95 6.14 9.89
N ALA A 83 -6.20 6.19 10.99
CA ALA A 83 -5.10 5.26 11.23
C ALA A 83 -5.61 3.80 11.26
N LEU A 84 -4.81 2.90 10.69
CA LEU A 84 -5.08 1.48 10.65
C LEU A 84 -4.05 0.71 11.49
N PRO A 85 -4.44 -0.41 12.14
CA PRO A 85 -3.59 -1.16 13.06
C PRO A 85 -2.63 -2.10 12.32
N TYR A 86 -2.04 -1.66 11.21
CA TYR A 86 -1.08 -2.45 10.44
C TYR A 86 0.31 -1.86 10.62
N GLY A 87 1.31 -2.74 10.70
CA GLY A 87 2.72 -2.37 10.82
C GLY A 87 3.61 -2.98 9.75
N LEU A 88 3.07 -3.92 8.97
CA LEU A 88 3.81 -4.69 7.99
C LEU A 88 2.98 -4.81 6.71
N ALA A 89 3.66 -4.78 5.57
CA ALA A 89 3.08 -5.14 4.28
C ALA A 89 3.99 -6.15 3.59
N LEU A 90 3.42 -7.22 3.05
CA LEU A 90 4.13 -8.24 2.28
C LEU A 90 3.40 -8.50 0.97
N HIS A 91 4.14 -8.57 -0.13
CA HIS A 91 3.61 -9.05 -1.40
C HIS A 91 3.22 -10.52 -1.29
N VAL A 92 2.15 -10.90 -1.97
CA VAL A 92 1.72 -12.29 -2.05
C VAL A 92 1.87 -12.78 -3.48
N GLU A 93 2.54 -13.91 -3.66
CA GLU A 93 2.59 -14.62 -4.92
C GLU A 93 1.77 -15.91 -4.80
N GLY A 94 0.90 -16.15 -5.76
CA GLY A 94 0.02 -17.31 -5.81
C GLY A 94 -0.97 -17.18 -6.96
N ASP A 95 -1.67 -18.26 -7.27
CA ASP A 95 -2.72 -18.24 -8.28
C ASP A 95 -3.93 -17.43 -7.79
N VAL A 96 -4.69 -16.87 -8.73
CA VAL A 96 -5.89 -16.05 -8.41
C VAL A 96 -6.89 -16.80 -7.52
N GLN A 97 -7.04 -18.11 -7.73
CA GLN A 97 -7.91 -18.95 -6.89
C GLN A 97 -7.43 -19.01 -5.46
N ASP A 98 -6.11 -19.12 -5.25
CA ASP A 98 -5.51 -19.24 -3.93
C ASP A 98 -5.62 -17.93 -3.15
N LEU A 99 -5.47 -16.80 -3.85
CA LEU A 99 -5.71 -15.46 -3.30
C LEU A 99 -7.18 -15.24 -2.94
N ALA A 100 -8.11 -15.66 -3.81
CA ALA A 100 -9.54 -15.52 -3.57
C ALA A 100 -10.03 -16.35 -2.37
N THR A 101 -9.40 -17.50 -2.12
CA THR A 101 -9.71 -18.38 -0.98
C THR A 101 -8.73 -18.24 0.18
N ALA A 102 -7.89 -17.20 0.19
CA ALA A 102 -6.85 -17.02 1.20
C ALA A 102 -7.48 -16.89 2.59
N HIS A 103 -7.10 -17.77 3.51
CA HIS A 103 -7.55 -17.72 4.89
C HIS A 103 -6.58 -16.85 5.68
N LEU A 104 -6.93 -15.58 5.91
CA LEU A 104 -6.09 -14.65 6.66
C LEU A 104 -6.57 -14.51 8.10
N PRO A 105 -5.65 -14.29 9.07
CA PRO A 105 -6.05 -13.93 10.43
C PRO A 105 -6.80 -12.60 10.45
N SER A 106 -7.64 -12.39 11.47
CA SER A 106 -8.48 -11.20 11.60
C SER A 106 -7.71 -9.89 11.66
N ASN A 107 -6.43 -9.93 12.05
CA ASN A 107 -5.51 -8.80 12.08
C ASN A 107 -4.59 -8.73 10.84
N ALA A 108 -5.03 -9.32 9.74
CA ALA A 108 -4.43 -9.16 8.43
C ALA A 108 -5.48 -8.76 7.40
N LYS A 109 -5.06 -8.09 6.33
CA LYS A 109 -5.96 -7.64 5.27
C LYS A 109 -5.33 -7.79 3.89
N LEU A 110 -6.01 -8.49 3.00
CA LEU A 110 -5.64 -8.57 1.59
C LEU A 110 -6.03 -7.26 0.88
N VAL A 111 -5.04 -6.65 0.24
CA VAL A 111 -5.13 -5.44 -0.55
C VAL A 111 -4.39 -5.65 -1.87
N GLU A 112 -4.54 -4.71 -2.79
CA GLU A 112 -3.71 -4.59 -3.98
C GLU A 112 -2.93 -3.27 -3.93
N ASP A 113 -1.70 -3.28 -4.43
CA ASP A 113 -0.95 -2.04 -4.65
C ASP A 113 -1.54 -1.24 -5.84
N TRP A 114 -0.98 -0.06 -6.08
CA TRP A 114 -1.37 0.77 -7.22
C TRP A 114 -1.36 0.02 -8.57
N ASN A 115 -0.42 -0.92 -8.73
CA ASN A 115 -0.20 -1.72 -9.93
C ASN A 115 -1.08 -2.99 -9.98
N GLY A 116 -1.96 -3.22 -9.00
CA GLY A 116 -2.83 -4.40 -8.93
C GLY A 116 -2.15 -5.65 -8.39
N ARG A 117 -0.96 -5.53 -7.78
CA ARG A 117 -0.26 -6.66 -7.20
C ARG A 117 -0.81 -6.97 -5.81
N PRO A 118 -1.05 -8.25 -5.46
CA PRO A 118 -1.58 -8.61 -4.16
C PRO A 118 -0.57 -8.31 -3.06
N VAL A 119 -1.06 -7.68 -2.00
CA VAL A 119 -0.31 -7.36 -0.79
C VAL A 119 -1.17 -7.72 0.40
N VAL A 120 -0.59 -8.27 1.45
CA VAL A 120 -1.28 -8.43 2.74
C VAL A 120 -0.66 -7.47 3.74
N LEU A 121 -1.53 -6.69 4.37
CA LEU A 121 -1.20 -5.85 5.51
C LEU A 121 -1.34 -6.67 6.79
N PHE A 122 -0.38 -6.59 7.69
CA PHE A 122 -0.37 -7.31 8.95
C PHE A 122 -0.13 -6.38 10.14
N GLU A 123 -0.80 -6.64 11.25
CA GLU A 123 -0.54 -5.97 12.53
C GLU A 123 0.78 -6.44 13.18
N SER A 124 1.21 -7.69 12.96
CA SER A 124 2.39 -8.24 13.65
C SER A 124 3.06 -9.39 12.87
N GLU A 125 4.29 -9.73 13.23
CA GLU A 125 4.98 -10.90 12.66
C GLU A 125 4.28 -12.23 12.97
N TRP A 126 3.55 -12.30 14.10
CA TRP A 126 2.81 -13.52 14.45
C TRP A 126 1.69 -13.78 13.44
N SER A 127 0.98 -12.75 12.99
CA SER A 127 -0.06 -12.90 11.98
C SER A 127 0.51 -13.24 10.59
N VAL A 128 1.75 -12.82 10.29
CA VAL A 128 2.48 -13.28 9.09
C VAL A 128 2.69 -14.79 9.13
N ARG A 129 3.22 -15.32 10.24
CA ARG A 129 3.48 -16.77 10.38
C ARG A 129 2.20 -17.59 10.25
N LEU A 130 1.14 -17.14 10.91
CA LEU A 130 -0.16 -17.82 10.88
C LEU A 130 -0.76 -17.85 9.47
N ALA A 131 -0.65 -16.75 8.73
CA ALA A 131 -1.08 -16.71 7.33
C ALA A 131 -0.27 -17.66 6.44
N GLN A 132 1.04 -17.82 6.68
CA GLN A 132 1.87 -18.80 5.94
C GLN A 132 1.47 -20.24 6.26
N GLU A 133 1.20 -20.54 7.53
CA GLU A 133 0.76 -21.87 7.97
C GLU A 133 -0.59 -22.26 7.36
N TRP A 134 -1.55 -21.33 7.32
CA TRP A 134 -2.89 -21.59 6.78
C TRP A 134 -2.93 -21.63 5.25
N ASN A 135 -1.98 -20.97 4.59
CA ASN A 135 -1.96 -20.84 3.14
C ASN A 135 -0.61 -21.30 2.56
N PRO A 136 -0.27 -22.61 2.64
CA PRO A 136 1.04 -23.11 2.23
C PRO A 136 1.34 -22.96 0.73
N ARG A 137 0.31 -22.66 -0.09
CA ARG A 137 0.45 -22.40 -1.53
C ARG A 137 0.75 -20.93 -1.85
N LEU A 138 0.53 -20.02 -0.90
CA LEU A 138 0.85 -18.61 -1.04
C LEU A 138 2.27 -18.34 -0.57
N ARG A 139 3.00 -17.51 -1.32
CA ARG A 139 4.34 -17.05 -0.93
C ARG A 139 4.27 -15.60 -0.50
N LEU A 140 4.61 -15.33 0.76
CA LEU A 140 4.74 -13.97 1.26
C LEU A 140 6.17 -13.47 1.05
N ARG A 141 6.32 -12.29 0.44
CA ARG A 141 7.61 -11.66 0.14
C ARG A 141 7.66 -10.25 0.74
N PRO A 142 8.79 -9.85 1.36
CA PRO A 142 8.99 -8.46 1.72
C PRO A 142 9.03 -7.57 0.47
N PHE A 143 8.72 -6.29 0.66
CA PHE A 143 9.00 -5.28 -0.35
C PHE A 143 10.51 -5.30 -0.62
N ALA A 144 10.91 -5.54 -1.86
CA ALA A 144 12.32 -5.55 -2.20
C ALA A 144 12.90 -4.15 -1.97
N ALA A 145 13.85 -4.03 -1.04
CA ALA A 145 14.87 -3.00 -1.19
C ALA A 145 15.56 -3.30 -2.52
N GLN A 146 15.35 -2.46 -3.53
CA GLN A 146 16.18 -2.53 -4.72
C GLN A 146 17.57 -2.02 -4.33
N THR A 147 18.35 -2.88 -3.70
CA THR A 147 19.78 -2.68 -3.53
C THR A 147 20.37 -2.67 -4.94
N GLY A 148 20.87 -1.52 -5.35
CA GLY A 148 21.67 -1.41 -6.55
C GLY A 148 23.03 -2.09 -6.32
N GLU A 149 23.18 -3.32 -6.78
CA GLU A 149 24.43 -4.01 -7.14
C GLU A 149 23.95 -5.28 -7.89
N GLU A 150 24.34 -5.60 -9.13
CA GLU A 150 25.67 -5.56 -9.72
C GLU A 150 25.53 -5.48 -11.26
N VAL A 151 26.19 -4.50 -11.88
CA VAL A 151 26.70 -4.64 -13.24
C VAL A 151 27.83 -5.67 -13.14
N MET A 152 27.82 -6.75 -13.92
CA MET A 152 29.00 -7.38 -14.56
C MET A 152 28.73 -8.79 -15.14
N VAL A 153 28.96 -8.90 -16.47
CA VAL A 153 29.37 -10.06 -17.30
C VAL A 153 28.56 -11.36 -17.28
N SER A 154 28.19 -11.97 -18.42
CA SER A 154 28.88 -12.07 -19.72
C SER A 154 27.92 -12.04 -20.91
#